data_AF-A0A959UZU4-F1
#
_entry.id   AF-A0A959UZU4-F1
#
_cell.length_a   1.000
_cell.length_b   1.000
_cell.length_c   1.000
_cell.angle_alpha   90.00
_cell.angle_beta   90.00
_cell.angle_gamma   90.00
#
_symmetry.space_group_name_H-M   'P 1'
#
loop_
_entity.id
_entity.type
_entity.pdbx_description
1 polymer ?
#
loop_
_entity_poly.entity_id
_entity_poly.type
_entity_poly.pdbx_seq_one_letter_code
_entity_poly.pdbx_strand_id
1 'polypeptide(L)'
;MHPILPHVSAAWEDRAALGILEDHAGHWWFGRQERPLVHVDPISDRMELIGTEGPASRRLSSIGWSQGVAEDAEGRIWLSAYKQGIDMISADRQRVTSFRAAEQDWLPTDQVWDVEVDPQGRLWLGTNGQGIIVTSTADPGGPGTRQLLGRNDLPSRISSLALDPEGYLWASGPTGLFRIDPATFTVHRMGRSEGITRTNFHHASIGLHPSGRVTIPVDHTDLLVAHFEDLEREPGTPPVSIRDIRVNGSAWSSDTAEDRLEHLALPPNTHLVEVGYAAIAFTLRDRLQLQHQLVGVDPAPVPTGSTGRAIYTGLGPGEHRLLISDGRDPDGMDHPLRELLIRIEPTFLQRGWVRASLFAALLLLVIGLVQWRLKLLRERERMRTEHIKQVAEVEMMALRAQMNP
;
A
#
# COMPACT_ATOMS: atom_id res chain seq x y z
N MET A 1 44.49 -35.93 30.68
CA MET A 1 44.05 -34.55 30.97
C MET A 1 42.76 -34.65 31.75
N HIS A 2 42.71 -34.12 32.97
CA HIS A 2 41.43 -33.93 33.65
C HIS A 2 40.75 -32.71 33.02
N PRO A 3 39.47 -32.79 32.65
CA PRO A 3 38.75 -31.63 32.14
C PRO A 3 38.75 -30.52 33.20
N ILE A 4 38.92 -29.28 32.75
CA ILE A 4 38.93 -28.08 33.61
C ILE A 4 37.55 -27.87 34.26
N LEU A 5 36.49 -28.34 33.60
CA LEU A 5 35.14 -28.36 34.14
C LEU A 5 34.89 -29.72 34.83
N PRO A 6 34.78 -29.76 36.17
CA PRO A 6 34.57 -31.01 36.91
C PRO A 6 33.18 -31.61 36.69
N HIS A 7 32.23 -30.81 36.21
CA HIS A 7 30.84 -31.17 35.94
C HIS A 7 30.47 -30.71 34.52
N VAL A 8 30.99 -31.39 33.50
CA VAL A 8 30.37 -31.32 32.17
C VAL A 8 29.12 -32.18 32.25
N SER A 9 27.95 -31.55 32.34
CA SER A 9 26.63 -32.18 32.42
C SER A 9 26.39 -32.98 31.13
N ALA A 10 26.80 -34.25 31.15
CA ALA A 10 26.72 -35.24 30.08
C ALA A 10 27.35 -34.81 28.73
N ALA A 11 28.41 -35.52 28.32
CA ALA A 11 28.84 -35.50 26.92
C ALA A 11 27.77 -36.22 26.09
N TRP A 12 27.10 -35.52 25.18
CA TRP A 12 26.09 -36.13 24.31
C TRP A 12 26.80 -36.50 23.00
N GLU A 13 27.04 -37.80 22.80
CA GLU A 13 27.88 -38.33 21.71
C GLU A 13 27.36 -38.01 20.30
N ASP A 14 26.10 -37.58 20.20
CA ASP A 14 25.45 -37.09 18.99
C ASP A 14 24.28 -36.20 19.44
N ARG A 15 24.11 -34.98 18.89
CA ARG A 15 22.81 -34.40 18.46
C ARG A 15 22.73 -32.88 18.47
N ALA A 16 22.05 -32.36 17.45
CA ALA A 16 21.51 -31.01 17.42
C ALA A 16 20.36 -30.87 18.45
N ALA A 17 20.48 -29.90 19.36
CA ALA A 17 19.31 -29.31 20.01
C ALA A 17 18.55 -28.51 18.95
N LEU A 18 17.23 -28.67 18.90
CA LEU A 18 16.40 -28.04 17.85
C LEU A 18 15.58 -26.85 18.38
N GLY A 19 15.36 -26.78 19.68
CA GLY A 19 14.70 -25.68 20.36
C GLY A 19 15.21 -25.55 21.79
N ILE A 20 15.19 -24.32 22.29
CA ILE A 20 15.51 -23.97 23.68
C ILE A 20 14.44 -23.02 24.20
N LEU A 21 13.96 -23.27 25.41
CA LEU A 21 13.10 -22.36 26.16
C LEU A 21 13.65 -22.22 27.58
N GLU A 22 13.72 -20.99 28.08
CA GLU A 22 13.85 -20.71 29.51
C GLU A 22 12.44 -20.45 30.06
N ASP A 23 12.01 -21.26 31.03
CA ASP A 23 10.70 -21.11 31.68
C ASP A 23 10.72 -19.98 32.72
N HIS A 24 9.54 -19.53 33.17
CA HIS A 24 9.42 -18.46 34.17
C HIS A 24 10.10 -18.78 35.51
N ALA A 25 10.39 -20.05 35.79
CA ALA A 25 11.10 -20.49 36.98
C ALA A 25 12.63 -20.55 36.76
N GLY A 26 13.12 -20.18 35.57
CA GLY A 26 14.55 -20.18 35.21
C GLY A 26 15.08 -21.57 34.87
N HIS A 27 14.22 -22.56 34.62
CA HIS A 27 14.65 -23.85 34.09
C HIS A 27 14.77 -23.81 32.58
N TRP A 28 15.60 -24.69 32.03
CA TRP A 28 15.82 -24.78 30.60
C TRP A 28 15.20 -26.04 30.01
N TRP A 29 14.55 -25.88 28.87
CA TRP A 29 13.92 -26.93 28.09
C TRP A 29 14.63 -27.06 26.77
N PHE A 30 15.16 -28.24 26.48
CA PHE A 30 15.82 -28.55 25.21
C PHE A 30 15.09 -29.69 24.54
N GLY A 31 14.46 -29.43 23.41
CA GLY A 31 14.00 -30.55 22.62
C GLY A 31 15.12 -31.08 21.72
N ARG A 32 14.98 -32.35 21.35
CA ARG A 32 15.96 -33.08 20.56
C ARG A 32 15.30 -33.88 19.45
N GLN A 33 15.96 -33.98 18.30
CA GLN A 33 15.47 -34.80 17.19
C GLN A 33 15.36 -36.27 17.61
N GLU A 34 14.17 -36.85 17.46
CA GLU A 34 13.85 -38.26 17.70
C GLU A 34 14.27 -38.75 19.10
N ARG A 35 14.26 -37.83 20.07
CA ARG A 35 14.72 -38.08 21.44
C ARG A 35 13.83 -37.38 22.48
N PRO A 36 13.88 -37.82 23.75
CA PRO A 36 13.15 -37.16 24.83
C PRO A 36 13.48 -35.67 24.93
N LEU A 37 12.48 -34.87 25.27
CA LEU A 37 12.64 -33.50 25.76
C LEU A 37 13.52 -33.54 27.01
N VAL A 38 14.42 -32.57 27.12
CA VAL A 38 15.30 -32.41 28.28
C VAL A 38 14.85 -31.21 29.07
N HIS A 39 14.59 -31.43 30.34
CA HIS A 39 14.36 -30.37 31.32
C HIS A 39 15.59 -30.27 32.23
N VAL A 40 16.11 -29.07 32.41
CA VAL A 40 17.30 -28.81 33.23
C VAL A 40 16.95 -27.73 34.25
N ASP A 41 17.12 -28.05 35.52
CA ASP A 41 17.16 -27.06 36.59
C ASP A 41 18.62 -26.65 36.83
N PRO A 42 19.03 -25.44 36.40
CA PRO A 42 20.42 -24.99 36.48
C PRO A 42 20.85 -24.68 37.91
N ILE A 43 19.91 -24.44 38.84
CA ILE A 43 20.22 -24.12 40.25
C ILE A 43 20.55 -25.41 41.00
N SER A 44 19.80 -26.48 40.76
CA SER A 44 20.01 -27.77 41.42
C SER A 44 20.86 -28.77 40.63
N ASP A 45 21.30 -28.40 39.42
CA ASP A 45 22.04 -29.25 38.47
C ASP A 45 21.31 -30.58 38.19
N ARG A 46 19.97 -30.54 38.18
CA ARG A 46 19.11 -31.70 37.92
C ARG A 46 18.66 -31.70 36.47
N MET A 47 18.74 -32.87 35.86
CA MET A 47 18.30 -33.12 34.49
C MET A 47 17.22 -34.21 34.48
N GLU A 48 16.08 -33.91 33.88
CA GLU A 48 14.98 -34.86 33.66
C GLU A 48 14.78 -35.09 32.16
N LEU A 49 14.55 -36.35 31.79
CA LEU A 49 14.23 -36.75 30.41
C LEU A 49 12.73 -37.05 30.32
N ILE A 50 11.99 -36.19 29.64
CA ILE A 50 10.57 -36.40 29.37
C ILE A 50 10.43 -36.98 27.96
N GLY A 51 10.03 -38.24 27.87
CA GLY A 51 10.20 -39.04 26.66
C GLY A 51 8.93 -39.62 26.07
N THR A 52 9.14 -40.42 25.03
CA THR A 52 8.15 -41.25 24.34
C THR A 52 7.86 -42.57 25.08
N GLU A 53 8.58 -42.84 26.17
CA GLU A 53 8.48 -44.04 26.98
C GLU A 53 7.90 -43.70 28.36
N GLY A 54 7.16 -44.65 28.96
CA GLY A 54 6.47 -44.45 30.23
C GLY A 54 4.94 -44.58 30.13
N PRO A 55 4.21 -44.30 31.23
CA PRO A 55 2.76 -44.36 31.27
C PRO A 55 2.16 -43.43 30.23
N ALA A 56 1.05 -43.85 29.60
CA ALA A 56 0.42 -43.10 28.50
C ALA A 56 0.11 -41.64 28.88
N SER A 57 -0.17 -41.37 30.16
CA SER A 57 -0.43 -40.03 30.68
C SER A 57 0.76 -39.08 30.62
N ARG A 58 2.01 -39.56 30.50
CA ARG A 58 3.23 -38.73 30.42
C ARG A 58 4.01 -38.88 29.12
N ARG A 59 3.44 -39.60 28.15
CA ARG A 59 4.13 -39.91 26.91
C ARG A 59 4.07 -38.72 25.97
N LEU A 60 5.23 -38.19 25.59
CA LEU A 60 5.34 -37.20 24.53
C LEU A 60 5.38 -37.84 23.15
N SER A 61 4.96 -37.08 22.16
CA SER A 61 5.14 -37.34 20.73
C SER A 61 6.61 -37.39 20.36
N SER A 62 6.92 -38.10 19.28
CA SER A 62 8.27 -38.05 18.73
C SER A 62 8.51 -36.66 18.14
N ILE A 63 9.55 -35.99 18.62
CA ILE A 63 9.88 -34.65 18.17
C ILE A 63 10.81 -34.78 16.97
N GLY A 64 10.37 -34.31 15.79
CA GLY A 64 11.14 -34.42 14.55
C GLY A 64 12.10 -33.25 14.33
N TRP A 65 12.07 -32.63 13.15
CA TRP A 65 13.05 -31.63 12.69
C TRP A 65 12.81 -30.20 13.15
N SER A 66 11.73 -29.92 13.87
CA SER A 66 11.36 -28.56 14.28
C SER A 66 10.75 -28.57 15.68
N GLN A 67 11.05 -27.54 16.46
CA GLN A 67 10.66 -27.42 17.85
C GLN A 67 10.31 -25.98 18.21
N GLY A 68 9.02 -25.70 18.13
CA GLY A 68 8.45 -24.71 19.01
C GLY A 68 8.27 -25.29 20.40
N VAL A 69 8.72 -24.53 21.39
CA VAL A 69 8.50 -24.78 22.81
C VAL A 69 8.08 -23.45 23.42
N ALA A 70 6.88 -23.39 23.99
CA ALA A 70 6.35 -22.17 24.60
C ALA A 70 5.70 -22.48 25.95
N GLU A 71 5.79 -21.55 26.89
CA GLU A 71 5.12 -21.63 28.19
C GLU A 71 3.93 -20.65 28.22
N ASP A 72 2.80 -21.09 28.77
CA ASP A 72 1.68 -20.20 29.05
C ASP A 72 1.66 -19.65 30.48
N ALA A 73 0.76 -18.71 30.75
CA ALA A 73 0.65 -18.04 32.06
C ALA A 73 0.32 -19.00 33.21
N GLU A 74 -0.20 -20.20 32.93
CA GLU A 74 -0.48 -21.24 33.92
C GLU A 74 0.71 -22.19 34.14
N GLY A 75 1.84 -21.97 33.46
CA GLY A 75 3.05 -22.80 33.53
C GLY A 75 2.96 -24.09 32.73
N ARG A 76 2.02 -24.21 31.80
CA ARG A 76 1.93 -25.37 30.90
C ARG A 76 2.89 -25.17 29.74
N ILE A 77 3.54 -26.26 29.34
CA ILE A 77 4.51 -26.25 28.24
C ILE A 77 3.88 -26.81 26.98
N TRP A 78 3.82 -25.98 25.93
CA TRP A 78 3.32 -26.32 24.61
C TRP A 78 4.47 -26.67 23.69
N LEU A 79 4.30 -27.73 22.91
CA LEU A 79 5.33 -28.30 22.07
C LEU A 79 4.78 -28.60 20.68
N SER A 80 5.49 -28.18 19.63
CA SER A 80 5.24 -28.69 18.28
C SER A 80 5.78 -30.11 18.15
N ALA A 81 4.97 -31.02 17.62
CA ALA A 81 5.39 -32.38 17.31
C ALA A 81 5.34 -32.61 15.79
N TYR A 82 6.51 -32.70 15.16
CA TYR A 82 6.61 -32.82 13.70
C TYR A 82 5.80 -34.01 13.15
N LYS A 83 4.82 -33.71 12.29
CA LYS A 83 3.83 -34.67 11.74
C LYS A 83 2.93 -35.34 12.78
N GLN A 84 2.90 -34.82 14.00
CA GLN A 84 2.08 -35.31 15.10
C GLN A 84 1.32 -34.16 15.79
N GLY A 85 1.17 -32.99 15.17
CA GLY A 85 0.38 -31.90 15.75
C GLY A 85 1.10 -31.21 16.90
N ILE A 86 0.44 -31.07 18.06
CA ILE A 86 1.03 -30.45 19.25
C ILE A 86 0.80 -31.28 20.51
N ASP A 87 1.68 -31.13 21.48
CA ASP A 87 1.53 -31.66 22.84
C ASP A 87 1.55 -30.51 23.86
N MET A 88 0.81 -30.69 24.96
CA MET A 88 0.79 -29.80 26.10
C MET A 88 1.11 -30.58 27.36
N ILE A 89 2.17 -30.17 28.06
CA ILE A 89 2.57 -30.69 29.35
C ILE A 89 1.93 -29.81 30.43
N SER A 90 1.21 -30.42 31.37
CA SER A 90 0.67 -29.73 32.54
C SER A 90 1.79 -29.10 33.40
N ALA A 91 1.47 -28.03 34.13
CA ALA A 91 2.44 -27.34 34.99
C ALA A 91 3.10 -28.24 36.06
N ASP A 92 2.38 -29.26 36.55
CA ASP A 92 2.92 -30.28 37.47
C ASP A 92 3.79 -31.34 36.78
N ARG A 93 3.91 -31.27 35.44
CA ARG A 93 4.62 -32.21 34.56
C ARG A 93 4.11 -33.66 34.63
N GLN A 94 2.92 -33.87 35.19
CA GLN A 94 2.35 -35.20 35.41
C GLN A 94 1.49 -35.69 34.25
N ARG A 95 1.05 -34.78 33.36
CA ARG A 95 0.14 -35.09 32.26
C ARG A 95 0.58 -34.44 30.96
N VAL A 96 0.54 -35.23 29.90
CA VAL A 96 0.64 -34.79 28.51
C VAL A 96 -0.74 -34.90 27.88
N THR A 97 -1.19 -33.84 27.21
CA THR A 97 -2.37 -33.86 26.34
C THR A 97 -1.91 -33.59 24.92
N SER A 98 -2.31 -34.47 24.00
CA SER A 98 -1.96 -34.39 22.60
C SER A 98 -3.13 -33.87 21.78
N PHE A 99 -2.86 -33.01 20.81
CA PHE A 99 -3.84 -32.49 19.86
C PHE A 99 -3.39 -32.85 18.44
N ARG A 100 -4.25 -33.60 17.73
CA ARG A 100 -3.97 -34.15 16.41
C ARG A 100 -5.00 -33.66 15.40
N ALA A 101 -4.59 -33.46 14.16
CA ALA A 101 -5.47 -32.96 13.10
C ALA A 101 -6.65 -33.90 12.80
N ALA A 102 -6.44 -35.20 12.93
CA ALA A 102 -7.51 -36.19 12.76
C ALA A 102 -8.61 -36.11 13.82
N GLU A 103 -8.34 -35.47 14.96
CA GLU A 103 -9.21 -35.43 16.14
C GLU A 103 -9.72 -34.02 16.44
N GLN A 104 -9.19 -33.00 15.76
CA GLN A 104 -9.36 -31.60 16.12
C GLN A 104 -9.71 -30.78 14.87
N ASP A 105 -10.96 -30.31 14.77
CA ASP A 105 -11.42 -29.50 13.64
C ASP A 105 -10.65 -28.18 13.50
N TRP A 106 -10.13 -27.66 14.61
CA TRP A 106 -9.41 -26.40 14.67
C TRP A 106 -7.93 -26.52 14.28
N LEU A 107 -7.38 -27.74 14.23
CA LEU A 107 -6.01 -28.02 13.85
C LEU A 107 -6.00 -28.75 12.50
N PRO A 108 -6.08 -28.06 11.35
CA PRO A 108 -6.20 -28.68 10.03
C PRO A 108 -4.96 -29.46 9.55
N THR A 109 -3.86 -29.47 10.31
CA THR A 109 -2.62 -30.19 9.94
C THR A 109 -1.81 -30.61 11.16
N ASP A 110 -1.22 -31.81 11.09
CA ASP A 110 -0.24 -32.29 12.07
C ASP A 110 1.17 -31.74 11.81
N GLN A 111 1.35 -30.95 10.75
CA GLN A 111 2.63 -30.35 10.37
C GLN A 111 2.81 -29.00 11.08
N VAL A 112 2.93 -29.01 12.41
CA VAL A 112 3.26 -27.83 13.20
C VAL A 112 4.77 -27.75 13.36
N TRP A 113 5.35 -26.59 13.03
CA TRP A 113 6.80 -26.36 13.05
C TRP A 113 7.22 -25.52 14.24
N ASP A 114 6.42 -24.53 14.63
CA ASP A 114 6.71 -23.66 15.75
C ASP A 114 5.43 -23.34 16.53
N VAL A 115 5.59 -23.03 17.82
CA VAL A 115 4.51 -22.62 18.71
C VAL A 115 4.99 -21.46 19.57
N GLU A 116 4.11 -20.50 19.80
CA GLU A 116 4.40 -19.33 20.63
C GLU A 116 3.15 -18.95 21.43
N VAL A 117 3.32 -18.50 22.68
CA VAL A 117 2.20 -18.06 23.53
C VAL A 117 2.34 -16.58 23.82
N ASP A 118 1.29 -15.82 23.53
CA ASP A 118 1.28 -14.38 23.79
C ASP A 118 0.79 -13.98 25.18
N PRO A 119 1.06 -12.74 25.63
CA PRO A 119 0.63 -12.27 26.95
C PRO A 119 -0.89 -12.25 27.16
N GLN A 120 -1.70 -12.41 26.10
CA GLN A 120 -3.15 -12.53 26.19
C GLN A 120 -3.62 -13.99 26.31
N GLY A 121 -2.67 -14.94 26.45
CA GLY A 121 -2.95 -16.36 26.59
C GLY A 121 -3.35 -17.03 25.28
N ARG A 122 -2.99 -16.46 24.13
CA ARG A 122 -3.23 -17.09 22.83
C ARG A 122 -2.03 -17.93 22.41
N LEU A 123 -2.33 -19.13 21.95
CA LEU A 123 -1.40 -20.06 21.34
C LEU A 123 -1.37 -19.84 19.83
N TRP A 124 -0.19 -19.49 19.32
CA TRP A 124 0.11 -19.29 17.91
C TRP A 124 0.86 -20.50 17.39
N LEU A 125 0.41 -21.06 16.26
CA LEU A 125 0.99 -22.23 15.64
C LEU A 125 1.49 -21.89 14.24
N GLY A 126 2.80 -22.00 14.04
CA GLY A 126 3.42 -21.94 12.71
C GLY A 126 3.30 -23.31 12.05
N THR A 127 2.63 -23.38 10.90
CA THR A 127 2.37 -24.66 10.23
C THR A 127 3.07 -24.78 8.89
N ASN A 128 3.23 -26.01 8.40
CA ASN A 128 3.59 -26.30 7.01
C ASN A 128 2.35 -26.73 6.22
N GLY A 129 1.77 -25.76 5.53
CA GLY A 129 0.65 -25.93 4.60
C GLY A 129 -0.60 -25.13 4.95
N GLN A 130 -0.70 -24.60 6.17
CA GLN A 130 -1.91 -23.94 6.68
C GLN A 130 -1.68 -22.52 7.23
N GLY A 131 -0.49 -21.95 7.00
CA GLY A 131 -0.14 -20.61 7.50
C GLY A 131 0.00 -20.62 9.02
N ILE A 132 -0.66 -19.66 9.69
CA ILE A 132 -0.67 -19.54 11.14
C ILE A 132 -2.05 -19.90 11.67
N ILE A 133 -2.11 -20.71 12.72
CA ILE A 133 -3.34 -20.96 13.49
C ILE A 133 -3.20 -20.26 14.82
N VAL A 134 -4.25 -19.58 15.28
CA VAL A 134 -4.27 -18.90 16.58
C VAL A 134 -5.45 -19.43 17.37
N THR A 135 -5.23 -19.85 18.61
CA THR A 135 -6.28 -20.35 19.51
C THR A 135 -6.02 -19.93 20.95
N SER A 136 -6.94 -20.21 21.87
CA SER A 136 -6.75 -19.95 23.30
C SER A 136 -5.96 -21.09 23.93
N THR A 137 -5.00 -20.78 24.80
CA THR A 137 -4.33 -21.79 25.63
C THR A 137 -5.29 -22.41 26.65
N ALA A 138 -6.27 -21.64 27.15
CA ALA A 138 -7.26 -22.11 28.13
C ALA A 138 -8.35 -22.98 27.49
N ASP A 139 -8.70 -22.73 26.23
CA ASP A 139 -9.73 -23.46 25.48
C ASP A 139 -9.31 -23.65 24.00
N PRO A 140 -8.38 -24.58 23.71
CA PRO A 140 -7.92 -24.83 22.34
C PRO A 140 -9.07 -25.27 21.44
N GLY A 141 -9.23 -24.59 20.30
CA GLY A 141 -10.34 -24.78 19.37
C GLY A 141 -11.63 -24.03 19.72
N GLY A 142 -11.66 -23.35 20.86
CA GLY A 142 -12.80 -22.56 21.32
C GLY A 142 -13.05 -21.29 20.49
N PRO A 143 -14.05 -20.48 20.92
CA PRO A 143 -14.37 -19.20 20.27
C PRO A 143 -13.15 -18.28 20.16
N GLY A 144 -12.90 -17.76 18.96
CA GLY A 144 -11.75 -16.91 18.68
C GLY A 144 -10.61 -17.60 17.93
N THR A 145 -10.68 -18.94 17.80
CA THR A 145 -9.75 -19.70 16.96
C THR A 145 -9.84 -19.25 15.50
N ARG A 146 -8.68 -19.04 14.86
CA ARG A 146 -8.61 -18.51 13.50
C ARG A 146 -7.38 -18.99 12.75
N GLN A 147 -7.50 -19.00 11.44
CA GLN A 147 -6.42 -19.24 10.50
C GLN A 147 -6.02 -17.95 9.80
N LEU A 148 -4.71 -17.65 9.77
CA LEU A 148 -4.11 -16.61 8.96
C LEU A 148 -3.37 -17.26 7.79
N LEU A 149 -3.88 -17.07 6.58
CA LEU A 149 -3.31 -17.59 5.35
C LEU A 149 -3.58 -16.61 4.20
N GLY A 150 -2.58 -16.36 3.35
CA GLY A 150 -2.71 -15.50 2.16
C GLY A 150 -2.93 -14.01 2.44
N ARG A 151 -3.07 -13.60 3.70
CA ARG A 151 -3.18 -12.20 4.10
C ARG A 151 -1.85 -11.49 3.86
N ASN A 152 -1.83 -10.49 2.98
CA ASN A 152 -0.60 -9.75 2.63
C ASN A 152 0.57 -10.67 2.24
N ASP A 153 0.28 -11.67 1.40
CA ASP A 153 1.22 -12.70 0.94
C ASP A 153 1.82 -13.61 2.02
N LEU A 154 1.15 -13.71 3.18
CA LEU A 154 1.52 -14.68 4.22
C LEU A 154 1.48 -16.11 3.63
N PRO A 155 2.62 -16.83 3.64
CA PRO A 155 2.73 -18.13 3.00
C PRO A 155 1.99 -19.20 3.78
N SER A 156 1.70 -20.31 3.12
CA SER A 156 1.16 -21.50 3.77
C SER A 156 2.16 -22.19 4.71
N ARG A 157 3.45 -21.89 4.57
CA ARG A 157 4.52 -22.46 5.41
C ARG A 157 5.14 -21.38 6.29
N ILE A 158 5.06 -21.58 7.59
CA ILE A 158 5.63 -20.72 8.62
C ILE A 158 6.71 -21.51 9.35
N SER A 159 7.92 -20.96 9.37
CA SER A 159 9.10 -21.66 9.85
C SER A 159 9.40 -21.40 11.31
N SER A 160 9.28 -20.16 11.74
CA SER A 160 9.47 -19.77 13.13
C SER A 160 8.52 -18.63 13.51
N LEU A 161 8.18 -18.58 14.78
CA LEU A 161 7.40 -17.56 15.45
C LEU A 161 8.21 -16.97 16.62
N ALA A 162 8.03 -15.69 16.91
CA ALA A 162 8.58 -15.06 18.11
C ALA A 162 7.81 -13.79 18.47
N LEU A 163 7.57 -13.54 19.75
CA LEU A 163 6.91 -12.32 20.22
C LEU A 163 7.90 -11.23 20.61
N ASP A 164 7.83 -10.07 19.98
CA ASP A 164 8.66 -8.95 20.40
C ASP A 164 8.21 -8.34 21.75
N PRO A 165 9.09 -7.57 22.44
CA PRO A 165 8.75 -6.91 23.70
C PRO A 165 7.55 -5.96 23.62
N GLU A 166 7.24 -5.44 22.43
CA GLU A 166 6.07 -4.59 22.15
C GLU A 166 4.78 -5.41 21.98
N GLY A 167 4.88 -6.74 21.92
CA GLY A 167 3.78 -7.68 21.85
C GLY A 167 3.32 -7.99 20.43
N TYR A 168 4.09 -7.68 19.38
CA TYR A 168 3.84 -8.14 18.02
C TYR A 168 4.45 -9.51 17.77
N LEU A 169 3.74 -10.31 16.98
CA LEU A 169 4.24 -11.61 16.58
C LEU A 169 5.03 -11.50 15.28
N TRP A 170 6.25 -12.00 15.29
CA TRP A 170 7.09 -12.16 14.12
C TRP A 170 6.97 -13.57 13.58
N ALA A 171 6.92 -13.69 12.26
CA ALA A 171 6.82 -14.97 11.57
C ALA A 171 7.77 -15.02 10.37
N SER A 172 8.56 -16.09 10.26
CA SER A 172 9.45 -16.33 9.12
C SER A 172 8.86 -17.36 8.16
N GLY A 173 9.10 -17.21 6.86
CA GLY A 173 8.62 -18.14 5.86
C GLY A 173 9.36 -18.04 4.52
N PRO A 174 9.01 -18.91 3.54
CA PRO A 174 9.69 -18.96 2.25
C PRO A 174 9.47 -17.71 1.40
N THR A 175 8.45 -16.90 1.69
CA THR A 175 8.12 -15.68 0.96
C THR A 175 8.47 -14.40 1.72
N GLY A 176 9.02 -14.49 2.93
CA GLY A 176 9.50 -13.31 3.64
C GLY A 176 9.50 -13.43 5.15
N LEU A 177 9.70 -12.28 5.77
CA LEU A 177 9.51 -12.04 7.19
C LEU A 177 8.23 -11.23 7.37
N PHE A 178 7.44 -11.54 8.39
CA PHE A 178 6.13 -10.96 8.64
C PHE A 178 6.05 -10.49 10.09
N ARG A 179 5.48 -9.32 10.31
CA ARG A 179 5.06 -8.82 11.62
C ARG A 179 3.54 -8.85 11.67
N ILE A 180 2.98 -9.32 12.76
CA ILE A 180 1.54 -9.50 12.94
C ILE A 180 1.15 -8.75 14.21
N ASP A 181 0.22 -7.82 14.05
CA ASP A 181 -0.42 -7.14 15.17
C ASP A 181 -1.44 -8.10 15.80
N PRO A 182 -1.26 -8.55 17.05
CA PRO A 182 -2.18 -9.49 17.64
C PRO A 182 -3.55 -8.88 17.97
N ALA A 183 -3.67 -7.56 18.17
CA ALA A 183 -4.95 -6.93 18.44
C ALA A 183 -5.85 -6.92 17.19
N THR A 184 -5.28 -6.59 16.03
CA THR A 184 -6.04 -6.45 14.78
C THR A 184 -5.90 -7.65 13.83
N PHE A 185 -4.92 -8.53 14.06
CA PHE A 185 -4.50 -9.61 13.16
C PHE A 185 -4.10 -9.09 11.77
N THR A 186 -3.64 -7.85 11.71
CA THR A 186 -3.06 -7.26 10.51
C THR A 186 -1.68 -7.87 10.28
N VAL A 187 -1.48 -8.39 9.06
CA VAL A 187 -0.20 -8.98 8.66
C VAL A 187 0.57 -7.95 7.85
N HIS A 188 1.77 -7.61 8.31
CA HIS A 188 2.69 -6.71 7.63
C HIS A 188 3.89 -7.50 7.12
N ARG A 189 4.00 -7.68 5.81
CA ARG A 189 5.18 -8.27 5.19
C ARG A 189 6.32 -7.26 5.16
N MET A 190 7.48 -7.69 5.65
CA MET A 190 8.70 -6.90 5.62
C MET A 190 9.35 -7.00 4.25
N GLY A 191 9.78 -5.88 3.70
CA GLY A 191 10.38 -5.80 2.37
C GLY A 191 11.45 -4.72 2.26
N ARG A 192 11.68 -4.28 1.02
CA ARG A 192 12.75 -3.33 0.69
C ARG A 192 12.62 -1.99 1.39
N SER A 193 11.38 -1.57 1.67
CA SER A 193 11.09 -0.35 2.40
C SER A 193 11.59 -0.39 3.84
N GLU A 194 11.69 -1.59 4.44
CA GLU A 194 12.23 -1.83 5.77
C GLU A 194 13.74 -2.19 5.72
N GLY A 195 14.39 -2.02 4.56
CA GLY A 195 15.78 -2.40 4.36
C GLY A 195 16.00 -3.91 4.16
N ILE A 196 14.93 -4.71 4.12
CA ILE A 196 15.04 -6.15 3.90
C ILE A 196 15.12 -6.44 2.39
N THR A 197 16.31 -6.84 1.94
CA THR A 197 16.58 -7.16 0.52
C THR A 197 16.32 -8.63 0.19
N ARG A 198 16.25 -9.48 1.20
CA ARG A 198 16.06 -10.93 1.07
C ARG A 198 14.57 -11.27 1.20
N THR A 199 14.15 -12.33 0.53
CA THR A 199 12.74 -12.72 0.46
C THR A 199 12.48 -14.13 0.96
N ASN A 200 13.52 -14.90 1.29
CA ASN A 200 13.41 -16.26 1.75
C ASN A 200 14.03 -16.37 3.15
N PHE A 201 13.17 -16.64 4.14
CA PHE A 201 13.55 -16.84 5.54
C PHE A 201 13.15 -18.25 5.99
N HIS A 202 13.15 -19.20 5.07
CA HIS A 202 12.83 -20.59 5.36
C HIS A 202 13.83 -21.17 6.37
N HIS A 203 13.31 -21.78 7.44
CA HIS A 203 14.11 -22.26 8.59
C HIS A 203 14.90 -21.18 9.35
N ALA A 204 14.61 -19.89 9.14
CA ALA A 204 15.20 -18.83 9.94
C ALA A 204 14.56 -18.83 11.33
N SER A 205 15.37 -19.02 12.37
CA SER A 205 14.94 -18.81 13.76
C SER A 205 14.93 -17.32 14.10
N ILE A 206 13.94 -16.87 14.84
CA ILE A 206 13.85 -15.46 15.24
C ILE A 206 14.39 -15.36 16.67
N GLY A 207 15.56 -14.76 16.83
CA GLY A 207 16.17 -14.51 18.14
C GLY A 207 15.82 -13.13 18.65
N LEU A 208 15.33 -13.06 19.89
CA LEU A 208 15.00 -11.82 20.57
C LEU A 208 16.03 -11.52 21.66
N HIS A 209 16.51 -10.29 21.71
CA HIS A 209 17.40 -9.81 22.76
C HIS A 209 16.62 -8.90 23.72
N PRO A 210 16.88 -8.96 25.05
CA PRO A 210 16.20 -8.10 26.04
C PRO A 210 16.29 -6.59 25.78
N SER A 211 17.20 -6.13 24.91
CA SER A 211 17.27 -4.73 24.48
C SER A 211 16.25 -4.34 23.41
N GLY A 212 15.32 -5.22 23.02
CA GLY A 212 14.41 -5.01 21.88
C GLY A 212 15.03 -5.24 20.51
N ARG A 213 16.23 -5.85 20.45
CA ARG A 213 16.86 -6.23 19.18
C ARG A 213 16.39 -7.60 18.73
N VAL A 214 16.27 -7.75 17.42
CA VAL A 214 15.95 -9.03 16.81
C VAL A 214 16.95 -9.43 15.77
N THR A 215 17.34 -10.70 15.90
CA THR A 215 18.38 -11.34 15.14
C THR A 215 17.76 -12.48 14.36
N ILE A 216 17.87 -12.42 13.03
CA ILE A 216 17.28 -13.42 12.15
C ILE A 216 18.39 -13.90 11.20
N PRO A 217 18.83 -15.16 11.30
CA PRO A 217 19.72 -15.74 10.32
C PRO A 217 18.95 -15.89 9.02
N VAL A 218 19.48 -15.32 7.94
CA VAL A 218 18.77 -15.31 6.64
C VAL A 218 19.20 -16.48 5.77
N ASP A 219 20.50 -16.77 5.78
CA ASP A 219 21.12 -17.92 5.14
C ASP A 219 22.35 -18.36 5.95
N HIS A 220 23.21 -19.20 5.38
CA HIS A 220 24.43 -19.67 6.06
C HIS A 220 25.52 -18.58 6.21
N THR A 221 25.28 -17.36 5.73
CA THR A 221 26.29 -16.29 5.65
C THR A 221 25.83 -14.96 6.26
N ASP A 222 24.53 -14.67 6.24
CA ASP A 222 23.97 -13.38 6.63
C ASP A 222 23.14 -13.46 7.92
N LEU A 223 23.35 -12.48 8.81
CA LEU A 223 22.55 -12.23 10.00
C LEU A 223 21.87 -10.85 9.88
N LEU A 224 20.54 -10.84 9.87
CA LEU A 224 19.76 -9.62 10.00
C LEU A 224 19.71 -9.23 11.48
N VAL A 225 20.05 -7.99 11.80
CA VAL A 225 19.87 -7.42 13.14
C VAL A 225 19.04 -6.15 13.00
N ALA A 226 17.89 -6.10 13.65
CA ALA A 226 16.98 -4.96 13.62
C ALA A 226 16.59 -4.53 15.04
N HIS A 227 16.25 -3.24 15.17
CA HIS A 227 15.55 -2.68 16.33
C HIS A 227 14.13 -2.37 15.91
N PHE A 228 13.14 -2.73 16.73
CA PHE A 228 11.75 -2.60 16.34
C PHE A 228 11.22 -1.17 16.33
N GLU A 229 11.73 -0.31 17.21
CA GLU A 229 11.40 1.13 17.20
C GLU A 229 11.75 1.82 15.86
N ASP A 230 12.76 1.31 15.14
CA ASP A 230 13.16 1.90 13.85
C ASP A 230 12.14 1.61 12.74
N LEU A 231 11.34 0.54 12.86
CA LEU A 231 10.29 0.18 11.90
C LEU A 231 9.02 1.01 12.05
N GLU A 232 8.82 1.61 13.21
CA GLU A 232 7.65 2.43 13.52
C GLU A 232 7.81 3.89 13.12
N ARG A 233 9.01 4.29 12.64
CA ARG A 233 9.20 5.62 12.09
C ARG A 233 8.43 5.75 10.79
N GLU A 234 7.29 6.45 10.88
CA GLU A 234 6.57 7.02 9.74
C GLU A 234 7.59 7.64 8.79
N PRO A 235 7.70 7.12 7.56
CA PRO A 235 8.58 7.72 6.60
C PRO A 235 8.12 9.15 6.33
N GLY A 236 9.06 10.10 6.49
CA GLY A 236 8.80 11.51 6.20
C GLY A 236 8.21 11.72 4.82
N THR A 237 7.49 12.83 4.64
CA THR A 237 6.83 13.16 3.37
C THR A 237 7.88 13.33 2.26
N PRO A 238 7.86 12.49 1.21
CA PRO A 238 8.85 12.58 0.15
C PRO A 238 8.56 13.81 -0.74
N PRO A 239 9.58 14.52 -1.23
CA PRO A 239 9.35 15.59 -2.18
C PRO A 239 8.80 15.01 -3.49
N VAL A 240 7.80 15.68 -4.06
CA VAL A 240 7.21 15.32 -5.35
C VAL A 240 7.79 16.21 -6.44
N SER A 241 8.28 15.56 -7.49
CA SER A 241 8.93 16.22 -8.62
C SER A 241 8.09 16.11 -9.89
N ILE A 242 8.00 17.21 -10.64
CA ILE A 242 7.43 17.23 -11.98
C ILE A 242 8.49 16.75 -12.97
N ARG A 243 8.24 15.62 -13.63
CA ARG A 243 9.21 14.94 -14.50
C ARG A 243 9.15 15.40 -15.94
N ASP A 244 7.94 15.54 -16.45
CA ASP A 244 7.70 15.95 -17.82
C ASP A 244 6.33 16.61 -17.94
N ILE A 245 6.23 17.58 -18.85
CA ILE A 245 4.98 18.21 -19.23
C ILE A 245 4.81 18.01 -20.73
N ARG A 246 3.61 17.61 -21.16
CA ARG A 246 3.27 17.51 -22.58
C ARG A 246 2.01 18.32 -22.87
N VAL A 247 2.05 19.02 -23.99
CA VAL A 247 0.96 19.89 -24.46
C VAL A 247 0.63 19.45 -25.88
N ASN A 248 -0.64 19.11 -26.12
CA ASN A 248 -1.11 18.60 -27.41
C ASN A 248 -0.26 17.43 -27.96
N GLY A 249 0.25 16.57 -27.06
CA GLY A 249 1.06 15.39 -27.39
C GLY A 249 2.56 15.66 -27.59
N SER A 250 3.00 16.91 -27.62
CA SER A 250 4.43 17.28 -27.72
C SER A 250 5.02 17.63 -26.35
N ALA A 251 6.29 17.30 -26.14
CA ALA A 251 7.01 17.71 -24.93
C ALA A 251 7.07 19.24 -24.85
N TRP A 252 6.68 19.78 -23.71
CA TRP A 252 6.77 21.20 -23.41
C TRP A 252 8.10 21.49 -22.76
N SER A 253 8.92 22.34 -23.38
CA SER A 253 10.20 22.79 -22.83
C SER A 253 10.11 24.25 -22.43
N SER A 254 10.62 24.60 -21.25
CA SER A 254 10.78 25.99 -20.81
C SER A 254 12.22 26.23 -20.34
N ASP A 255 12.64 27.49 -20.25
CA ASP A 255 13.96 27.85 -19.71
C ASP A 255 14.11 27.51 -18.21
N THR A 256 12.99 27.29 -17.52
CA THR A 256 12.96 26.80 -16.14
C THR A 256 12.83 25.28 -16.15
N ALA A 257 13.68 24.59 -15.38
CA ALA A 257 13.54 23.16 -15.17
C ALA A 257 12.13 22.84 -14.66
N GLU A 258 11.49 21.82 -15.23
CA GLU A 258 10.09 21.49 -15.01
C GLU A 258 9.78 21.28 -13.52
N ASP A 259 10.74 20.74 -12.78
CA ASP A 259 10.66 20.50 -11.34
C ASP A 259 10.58 21.78 -10.48
N ARG A 260 11.01 22.93 -11.02
CA ARG A 260 10.95 24.23 -10.32
C ARG A 260 9.78 25.09 -10.79
N LEU A 261 8.94 24.58 -11.70
CA LEU A 261 7.76 25.30 -12.16
C LEU A 261 6.69 25.29 -11.08
N GLU A 262 6.39 26.48 -10.55
CA GLU A 262 5.18 26.75 -9.76
C GLU A 262 4.04 27.20 -10.69
N HIS A 263 4.39 27.86 -11.79
CA HIS A 263 3.46 28.42 -12.77
C HIS A 263 3.79 27.90 -14.17
N LEU A 264 2.79 27.33 -14.84
CA LEU A 264 2.86 26.84 -16.21
C LEU A 264 1.95 27.69 -17.10
N ALA A 265 2.54 28.56 -17.90
CA ALA A 265 1.82 29.34 -18.90
C ALA A 265 1.74 28.56 -20.22
N LEU A 266 0.52 28.30 -20.69
CA LEU A 266 0.24 27.50 -21.88
C LEU A 266 -0.40 28.36 -22.99
N PRO A 267 -0.08 28.06 -24.27
CA PRO A 267 -0.55 28.85 -25.39
C PRO A 267 -2.07 28.69 -25.59
N PRO A 268 -2.70 29.67 -26.30
CA PRO A 268 -4.07 29.51 -26.77
C PRO A 268 -4.21 28.26 -27.67
N ASN A 269 -5.39 27.62 -27.65
CA ASN A 269 -5.67 26.34 -28.34
C ASN A 269 -4.95 25.11 -27.74
N THR A 270 -4.69 25.15 -26.44
CA THR A 270 -4.32 23.95 -25.68
C THR A 270 -5.54 23.05 -25.52
N HIS A 271 -5.47 21.82 -26.05
CA HIS A 271 -6.57 20.84 -26.01
C HIS A 271 -6.24 19.63 -25.13
N LEU A 272 -4.96 19.34 -24.93
CA LEU A 272 -4.48 18.25 -24.09
C LEU A 272 -3.30 18.75 -23.24
N VAL A 273 -3.39 18.56 -21.93
CA VAL A 273 -2.32 18.81 -20.98
C VAL A 273 -2.02 17.53 -20.22
N GLU A 274 -0.78 17.08 -20.27
CA GLU A 274 -0.29 15.95 -19.49
C GLU A 274 0.83 16.43 -18.58
N VAL A 275 0.73 16.10 -17.29
CA VAL A 275 1.76 16.41 -16.29
C VAL A 275 2.20 15.10 -15.64
N GLY A 276 3.42 14.67 -15.96
CA GLY A 276 4.07 13.51 -15.34
C GLY A 276 4.79 13.91 -14.06
N TYR A 277 4.57 13.16 -12.98
CA TYR A 277 5.17 13.44 -11.67
C TYR A 277 5.61 12.16 -10.96
N ALA A 278 6.53 12.31 -10.00
CA ALA A 278 7.02 11.21 -9.18
C ALA A 278 7.42 11.68 -7.79
N ALA A 279 7.16 10.84 -6.77
CA ALA A 279 7.79 10.99 -5.48
C ALA A 279 9.28 10.62 -5.57
N ILE A 280 10.15 11.48 -5.03
CA ILE A 280 11.57 11.16 -4.85
C ILE A 280 11.72 10.33 -3.57
N ALA A 281 11.38 9.06 -3.68
CA ALA A 281 11.54 8.07 -2.62
C ALA A 281 12.13 6.78 -3.20
N PHE A 282 13.33 6.44 -2.76
CA PHE A 282 14.03 5.24 -3.24
C PHE A 282 13.64 3.97 -2.46
N THR A 283 13.37 4.11 -1.17
CA THR A 283 13.04 2.99 -0.27
C THR A 283 11.53 2.75 -0.17
N LEU A 284 10.71 3.80 -0.25
CA LEU A 284 9.26 3.74 0.02
C LEU A 284 8.39 3.63 -1.22
N ARG A 285 9.01 3.47 -2.39
CA ARG A 285 8.35 3.54 -3.69
C ARG A 285 7.14 2.59 -3.79
N ASP A 286 7.24 1.42 -3.17
CA ASP A 286 6.20 0.39 -3.22
C ASP A 286 5.05 0.64 -2.23
N ARG A 287 5.23 1.57 -1.28
CA ARG A 287 4.24 1.95 -0.26
C ARG A 287 3.56 3.28 -0.54
N LEU A 288 4.20 4.15 -1.32
CA LEU A 288 3.66 5.47 -1.62
C LEU A 288 2.52 5.36 -2.62
N GLN A 289 1.34 5.75 -2.16
CA GLN A 289 0.19 6.04 -3.00
C GLN A 289 0.06 7.55 -3.08
N LEU A 290 0.43 8.15 -4.21
CA LEU A 290 0.18 9.56 -4.46
C LEU A 290 -1.24 9.74 -4.96
N GLN A 291 -1.78 10.93 -4.82
CA GLN A 291 -3.04 11.29 -5.45
C GLN A 291 -2.92 12.68 -6.05
N HIS A 292 -3.69 12.93 -7.11
CA HIS A 292 -3.75 14.25 -7.72
C HIS A 292 -5.18 14.71 -7.91
N GLN A 293 -5.38 16.02 -7.93
CA GLN A 293 -6.68 16.63 -8.17
C GLN A 293 -6.51 17.98 -8.87
N LEU A 294 -7.28 18.20 -9.94
CA LEU A 294 -7.45 19.51 -10.55
C LEU A 294 -8.69 20.18 -9.98
N VAL A 295 -8.48 21.27 -9.24
CA VAL A 295 -9.53 21.99 -8.53
C VAL A 295 -10.62 22.45 -9.50
N GLY A 296 -11.87 22.06 -9.24
CA GLY A 296 -13.04 22.42 -10.04
C GLY A 296 -13.28 21.54 -11.28
N VAL A 297 -12.38 20.61 -11.59
CA VAL A 297 -12.54 19.63 -12.68
C VAL A 297 -12.72 18.22 -12.13
N ASP A 298 -11.85 17.81 -11.21
CA ASP A 298 -11.92 16.48 -10.60
C ASP A 298 -12.87 16.49 -9.39
N PRO A 299 -13.91 15.63 -9.38
CA PRO A 299 -14.89 15.59 -8.29
C PRO A 299 -14.30 15.00 -6.99
N ALA A 300 -13.24 14.22 -7.10
CA ALA A 300 -12.51 13.61 -5.98
C ALA A 300 -11.03 13.40 -6.36
N PRO A 301 -10.13 13.25 -5.38
CA PRO A 301 -8.73 12.89 -5.60
C PRO A 301 -8.58 11.61 -6.43
N VAL A 302 -7.67 11.62 -7.41
CA VAL A 302 -7.37 10.49 -8.27
C VAL A 302 -6.13 9.76 -7.74
N PRO A 303 -6.27 8.53 -7.21
CA PRO A 303 -5.15 7.78 -6.65
C PRO A 303 -4.21 7.26 -7.75
N THR A 304 -2.94 7.24 -7.42
CA THR A 304 -1.82 6.80 -8.25
C THR A 304 -0.77 6.11 -7.37
N GLY A 305 0.16 5.36 -7.96
CA GLY A 305 1.27 4.80 -7.19
C GLY A 305 2.30 5.88 -6.79
N SER A 306 3.57 5.49 -6.70
CA SER A 306 4.69 6.43 -6.44
C SER A 306 5.04 7.34 -7.63
N THR A 307 4.44 7.09 -8.78
CA THR A 307 4.49 7.92 -9.98
C THR A 307 3.11 8.04 -10.57
N GLY A 308 2.78 9.20 -11.13
CA GLY A 308 1.50 9.44 -11.75
C GLY A 308 1.61 10.34 -12.96
N ARG A 309 0.53 10.39 -13.72
CA ARG A 309 0.37 11.31 -14.85
C ARG A 309 -1.04 11.87 -14.84
N ALA A 310 -1.14 13.17 -14.60
CA ALA A 310 -2.40 13.89 -14.67
C ALA A 310 -2.67 14.25 -16.14
N ILE A 311 -3.83 13.85 -16.67
CA ILE A 311 -4.18 14.03 -18.08
C ILE A 311 -5.52 14.75 -18.17
N TYR A 312 -5.50 15.96 -18.72
CA TYR A 312 -6.71 16.77 -18.88
C TYR A 312 -6.92 17.16 -20.33
N THR A 313 -8.17 17.02 -20.78
CA THR A 313 -8.59 17.37 -22.14
C THR A 313 -9.58 18.52 -22.10
N GLY A 314 -9.48 19.43 -23.08
CA GLY A 314 -10.44 20.51 -23.25
C GLY A 314 -10.47 21.55 -22.13
N LEU A 315 -9.36 21.75 -21.41
CA LEU A 315 -9.27 22.78 -20.37
C LEU A 315 -9.54 24.17 -20.99
N GLY A 316 -10.54 24.85 -20.43
CA GLY A 316 -10.91 26.20 -20.86
C GLY A 316 -9.82 27.23 -20.52
N PRO A 317 -9.85 28.42 -21.16
CA PRO A 317 -8.94 29.50 -20.81
C PRO A 317 -9.17 29.96 -19.37
N GLY A 318 -8.09 30.25 -18.64
CA GLY A 318 -8.15 30.59 -17.22
C GLY A 318 -7.01 29.96 -16.42
N GLU A 319 -7.16 30.01 -15.10
CA GLU A 319 -6.23 29.43 -14.14
C GLU A 319 -6.80 28.13 -13.58
N HIS A 320 -5.98 27.09 -13.58
CA HIS A 320 -6.31 25.77 -13.06
C HIS A 320 -5.23 25.35 -12.06
N ARG A 321 -5.64 24.80 -10.92
CA ARG A 321 -4.74 24.40 -9.83
C ARG A 321 -4.65 22.89 -9.77
N LEU A 322 -3.50 22.33 -10.13
CA LEU A 322 -3.21 20.91 -9.99
C LEU A 322 -2.53 20.68 -8.65
N LEU A 323 -3.19 19.92 -7.78
CA LEU A 323 -2.70 19.55 -6.46
C LEU A 323 -2.24 18.10 -6.48
N ILE A 324 -1.11 17.81 -5.84
CA ILE A 324 -0.58 16.46 -5.66
C ILE A 324 -0.27 16.28 -4.17
N SER A 325 -0.82 15.24 -3.56
CA SER A 325 -0.65 14.95 -2.13
C SER A 325 -0.31 13.47 -1.90
N ASP A 326 0.09 13.13 -0.67
CA ASP A 326 0.08 11.73 -0.29
C ASP A 326 -1.36 11.28 -0.07
N GLY A 327 -1.68 10.06 -0.49
CA GLY A 327 -3.00 9.46 -0.32
C GLY A 327 -3.26 8.94 1.10
N ARG A 328 -2.40 9.29 2.07
CA ARG A 328 -2.50 8.81 3.47
C ARG A 328 -3.30 9.78 4.32
N ASP A 329 -3.13 11.08 4.09
CA ASP A 329 -3.84 12.12 4.80
C ASP A 329 -5.21 12.41 4.12
N PRO A 330 -6.34 12.20 4.82
CA PRO A 330 -7.67 12.60 4.33
C PRO A 330 -7.75 14.08 3.95
N ASP A 331 -7.01 14.94 4.65
CA ASP A 331 -6.94 16.39 4.44
C ASP A 331 -5.74 16.79 3.56
N GLY A 332 -5.03 15.82 2.97
CA GLY A 332 -3.79 16.05 2.23
C GLY A 332 -3.93 16.98 1.02
N MET A 333 -5.15 17.20 0.52
CA MET A 333 -5.41 18.18 -0.55
C MET A 333 -5.42 19.64 -0.05
N ASP A 334 -5.66 19.89 1.23
CA ASP A 334 -5.55 21.22 1.83
C ASP A 334 -4.08 21.61 2.07
N HIS A 335 -3.20 20.61 2.18
CA HIS A 335 -1.77 20.75 2.36
C HIS A 335 -0.98 19.89 1.35
N PRO A 336 -1.06 20.21 0.05
CA PRO A 336 -0.50 19.37 -1.00
C PRO A 336 1.04 19.31 -0.90
N LEU A 337 1.59 18.14 -1.22
CA LEU A 337 3.04 17.96 -1.38
C LEU A 337 3.59 18.78 -2.56
N ARG A 338 2.77 18.98 -3.59
CA ARG A 338 3.10 19.82 -4.74
C ARG A 338 1.86 20.48 -5.30
N GLU A 339 1.96 21.78 -5.58
CA GLU A 339 0.97 22.55 -6.33
C GLU A 339 1.58 23.05 -7.64
N LEU A 340 0.82 22.95 -8.73
CA LEU A 340 1.17 23.51 -10.04
C LEU A 340 0.01 24.35 -10.58
N LEU A 341 0.29 25.63 -10.82
CA LEU A 341 -0.67 26.60 -11.36
C LEU A 341 -0.59 26.62 -12.89
N ILE A 342 -1.61 26.10 -13.56
CA ILE A 342 -1.69 26.00 -15.02
C ILE A 342 -2.54 27.15 -15.54
N ARG A 343 -1.96 28.05 -16.34
CA ARG A 343 -2.64 29.19 -16.94
C ARG A 343 -2.73 29.02 -18.46
N ILE A 344 -3.95 28.92 -18.97
CA ILE A 344 -4.20 28.84 -20.42
C ILE A 344 -4.63 30.21 -20.94
N GLU A 345 -3.86 30.77 -21.87
CA GLU A 345 -4.18 32.07 -22.45
C GLU A 345 -5.46 32.05 -23.30
N PRO A 346 -6.34 33.06 -23.19
CA PRO A 346 -7.53 33.15 -24.02
C PRO A 346 -7.17 33.46 -25.47
N THR A 347 -7.89 32.84 -26.41
CA THR A 347 -7.75 33.14 -27.84
C THR A 347 -8.15 34.58 -28.16
N PHE A 348 -7.61 35.16 -29.24
CA PHE A 348 -7.87 36.56 -29.64
C PHE A 348 -9.38 36.87 -29.75
N LEU A 349 -10.18 35.94 -30.28
CA LEU A 349 -11.64 36.07 -30.43
C LEU A 349 -12.42 35.91 -29.11
N GLN A 350 -11.81 35.35 -28.08
CA GLN A 350 -12.39 35.24 -26.75
C GLN A 350 -12.17 36.51 -25.91
N ARG A 351 -11.35 37.46 -26.37
CA ARG A 351 -11.17 38.77 -25.71
C ARG A 351 -12.44 39.61 -25.85
N GLY A 352 -12.94 40.17 -24.75
CA GLY A 352 -14.21 40.89 -24.70
C GLY A 352 -14.32 42.07 -25.69
N TRP A 353 -13.23 42.81 -25.90
CA TRP A 353 -13.21 43.94 -26.83
C TRP A 353 -13.30 43.52 -28.31
N VAL A 354 -12.79 42.34 -28.67
CA VAL A 354 -12.88 41.81 -30.03
C VAL A 354 -14.32 41.43 -30.36
N ARG A 355 -15.03 40.80 -29.41
CA ARG A 355 -16.47 40.51 -29.55
C ARG A 355 -17.30 41.78 -29.70
N ALA A 356 -17.03 42.80 -28.89
CA ALA A 356 -17.69 44.10 -28.99
C ALA A 356 -17.43 44.78 -30.35
N SER A 357 -16.18 44.71 -30.84
CA SER A 357 -15.80 45.25 -32.15
C SER A 357 -16.46 44.51 -33.31
N LEU A 358 -16.55 43.18 -33.24
CA LEU A 358 -17.23 42.36 -34.24
C LEU A 358 -18.73 42.65 -34.29
N PHE A 359 -19.36 42.82 -33.13
CA PHE A 359 -20.76 43.21 -33.01
C PHE A 359 -21.01 44.62 -33.59
N ALA A 360 -20.14 45.58 -33.30
CA ALA A 360 -20.21 46.92 -33.87
C ALA A 360 -20.04 46.92 -35.39
N ALA A 361 -19.10 46.12 -35.92
CA ALA A 361 -18.91 45.97 -37.36
C ALA A 361 -20.15 45.35 -38.05
N LEU A 362 -20.76 44.33 -37.44
CA LEU A 362 -22.01 43.74 -37.94
C LEU A 362 -23.16 44.77 -37.92
N LEU A 363 -23.27 45.56 -36.85
CA LEU A 363 -24.28 46.61 -36.75
C LEU A 363 -24.11 47.67 -37.86
N LEU A 364 -22.88 48.10 -38.11
CA LEU A 364 -22.56 49.04 -39.19
C LEU A 364 -22.84 48.44 -40.58
N LEU A 365 -22.55 47.15 -40.79
CA LEU A 365 -22.88 46.45 -42.03
C LEU A 365 -24.41 46.43 -42.27
N VAL A 366 -25.18 46.11 -41.24
CA VAL A 366 -26.65 46.11 -41.30
C VAL A 366 -27.19 47.51 -41.60
N ILE A 367 -26.68 48.54 -40.90
CA ILE A 367 -27.04 49.94 -41.16
C ILE A 367 -26.70 50.32 -42.60
N GLY A 368 -25.51 49.95 -43.08
CA GLY A 368 -25.06 50.21 -44.44
C GLY A 368 -25.95 49.53 -45.49
N LEU A 369 -26.33 48.26 -45.28
CA LEU A 369 -27.26 47.52 -46.13
C LEU A 369 -28.65 48.17 -46.16
N VAL A 370 -29.15 48.61 -45.02
CA VAL A 370 -30.44 49.32 -44.93
C VAL A 370 -30.38 50.65 -45.66
N GLN A 371 -29.34 51.46 -45.46
CA GLN A 371 -29.17 52.73 -46.16
C GLN A 371 -29.01 52.55 -47.67
N TRP A 372 -28.24 51.54 -48.10
CA TRP A 372 -28.08 51.19 -49.51
C TRP A 372 -29.41 50.79 -50.14
N ARG A 373 -30.20 49.93 -49.45
CA ARG A 373 -31.54 49.52 -49.91
C ARG A 373 -32.50 50.71 -50.01
N LEU A 374 -32.48 51.62 -49.03
CA LEU A 374 -33.29 52.84 -49.05
C LEU A 374 -32.88 53.77 -50.20
N LYS A 375 -31.58 53.88 -50.50
CA LYS A 375 -31.10 54.67 -51.64
C LYS A 375 -31.56 54.05 -52.97
N LEU A 376 -31.46 52.74 -53.12
CA LEU A 376 -31.91 52.01 -54.31
C LEU A 376 -33.42 52.17 -54.55
N LEU A 377 -34.22 52.14 -53.48
CA LEU A 377 -35.66 52.37 -53.55
C LEU A 377 -35.99 53.80 -53.99
N ARG A 378 -35.32 54.80 -53.41
CA ARG A 378 -35.49 56.22 -53.80
C ARG A 378 -35.09 56.47 -55.25
N GLU A 379 -34.03 55.84 -55.73
CA GLU A 379 -33.61 55.93 -57.14
C GLU A 379 -34.66 55.30 -58.07
N ARG A 380 -35.26 54.16 -57.71
CA ARG A 380 -36.37 53.56 -58.47
C ARG A 380 -37.64 54.43 -58.48
N GLU A 381 -37.95 55.09 -57.37
CA GLU A 381 -39.09 56.03 -57.29
C GLU A 381 -38.88 57.27 -58.17
N ARG A 382 -37.64 57.79 -58.23
CA ARG A 382 -37.27 58.90 -59.13
C ARG A 382 -37.45 58.52 -60.60
N MET A 383 -36.99 57.34 -61.00
CA MET A 383 -37.15 56.85 -62.38
C MET A 383 -38.63 56.67 -62.78
N ARG A 384 -39.49 56.24 -61.84
CA ARG A 384 -40.94 56.13 -62.08
C ARG A 384 -41.61 57.49 -62.22
N THR A 385 -41.25 58.45 -61.39
CA THR A 385 -41.82 59.81 -61.45
C THR A 385 -41.38 60.55 -62.71
N GLU A 386 -40.16 60.33 -63.21
CA GLU A 386 -39.73 60.85 -64.51
C GLU A 386 -40.49 60.23 -65.69
N HIS A 387 -40.72 58.91 -65.70
CA HIS A 387 -41.54 58.25 -66.73
C HIS A 387 -42.98 58.77 -66.75
N ILE A 388 -43.60 58.97 -65.57
CA ILE A 388 -44.96 59.53 -65.48
C ILE A 388 -45.00 60.95 -66.05
N LYS A 389 -43.98 61.78 -65.79
CA LYS A 389 -43.89 63.13 -66.35
C LYS A 389 -43.75 63.11 -67.87
N GLN A 390 -42.92 62.22 -68.41
CA GLN A 390 -42.74 62.09 -69.86
C GLN A 390 -44.03 61.61 -70.56
N VAL A 391 -44.74 60.66 -69.97
CA VAL A 391 -46.04 60.20 -70.50
C VAL A 391 -47.07 61.33 -70.47
N ALA A 392 -47.14 62.10 -69.38
CA ALA A 392 -48.04 63.24 -69.26
C ALA A 392 -47.68 64.38 -70.25
N GLU A 393 -46.40 64.62 -70.52
CA GLU A 393 -45.96 65.57 -71.56
C GLU A 393 -46.35 65.12 -72.97
N VAL A 394 -46.19 63.84 -73.27
CA VAL A 394 -46.61 63.26 -74.57
C VAL A 394 -48.13 63.32 -74.73
N GLU A 395 -48.91 63.03 -73.69
CA GLU A 395 -50.37 63.20 -73.70
C GLU A 395 -50.78 64.68 -73.89
N MET A 396 -50.11 65.61 -73.21
CA MET A 396 -50.33 67.05 -73.39
C MET A 396 -49.97 67.54 -74.80
N MET A 397 -48.91 67.00 -75.41
CA MET A 397 -48.54 67.30 -76.80
C MET A 397 -49.54 66.71 -77.80
N ALA A 398 -50.04 65.50 -77.57
CA ALA A 398 -51.07 64.88 -78.40
C ALA A 398 -52.41 65.64 -78.32
N LEU A 399 -52.81 66.10 -77.13
CA LEU A 399 -53.98 66.97 -76.94
C LEU A 399 -53.83 68.34 -77.63
N ARG A 400 -52.62 68.93 -77.60
CA ARG A 400 -52.32 70.17 -78.35
C ARG A 400 -52.37 69.99 -79.86
N ALA A 401 -51.96 68.83 -80.37
CA ALA A 401 -52.00 68.53 -81.80
C ALA A 401 -53.43 68.32 -82.34
N GLN A 402 -54.39 67.93 -81.51
CA GLN A 402 -55.81 67.84 -81.89
C GLN A 402 -56.54 69.20 -81.91
N MET A 403 -55.97 70.27 -81.33
CA MET A 403 -56.62 71.59 -81.21
C MET A 403 -56.22 72.62 -82.28
N ASN A 404 -55.38 72.27 -83.25
CA ASN A 404 -55.04 73.14 -84.38
C ASN A 404 -55.23 72.37 -85.69
N PRO A 405 -56.29 72.66 -86.49
CA PRO A 405 -56.54 71.99 -87.77
C PRO A 405 -55.56 72.43 -88.88
#